data_AF-A0AAW6DNY9-F1
#
_entry.id   AF-A0AAW6DNY9-F1
#
_cell.length_a   1.000
_cell.length_b   1.000
_cell.length_c   1.000
_cell.angle_alpha   90.00
_cell.angle_beta   90.00
_cell.angle_gamma   90.00
#
_symmetry.space_group_name_H-M   'P 1'
#
loop_
_entity.id
_entity.type
_entity.pdbx_description
1 polymer ?
#
loop_
_entity_poly.entity_id
_entity_poly.type
_entity_poly.pdbx_seq_one_letter_code
_entity_poly.pdbx_strand_id
1 'polypeptide(L)' 'MEELEKKEYYEVNLPPYLQHDLDAMKEGKYPYDCLWCELYGSINSAYVDGVISEDHAWYLREMYLGMERV' A
#
# COMPACT_ATOMS: atom_id res chain seq x y z
N MET A 1 3.63 17.67 -7.41
CA MET A 1 2.47 17.16 -6.67
C MET A 1 2.77 17.40 -5.21
N GLU A 2 1.90 18.11 -4.51
CA GLU A 2 2.02 18.32 -3.07
C GLU A 2 1.82 16.98 -2.32
N GLU A 3 2.35 16.86 -1.09
CA GLU A 3 2.22 15.64 -0.26
C GLU A 3 0.77 15.17 -0.11
N LEU A 4 -0.16 16.11 0.06
CA LEU A 4 -1.58 15.83 0.21
C LEU A 4 -2.18 15.23 -1.09
N GLU A 5 -1.85 15.83 -2.23
CA GLU A 5 -2.29 15.35 -3.56
C GLU A 5 -1.74 13.94 -3.85
N LYS A 6 -0.50 13.66 -3.41
CA LYS A 6 0.14 12.36 -3.58
C LYS A 6 -0.56 11.27 -2.76
N LYS A 7 -0.97 11.61 -1.54
CA LYS A 7 -1.79 10.75 -0.68
C LYS A 7 -3.17 10.47 -1.27
N GLU A 8 -3.85 11.51 -1.73
CA GLU A 8 -5.17 11.38 -2.33
C GLU A 8 -5.13 10.57 -3.64
N TYR A 9 -4.03 10.60 -4.38
CA TYR A 9 -3.89 9.81 -5.61
C TYR A 9 -3.56 8.34 -5.34
N TYR A 10 -2.62 8.06 -4.43
CA TYR A 10 -2.10 6.70 -4.23
C TYR A 10 -2.84 5.90 -3.14
N GLU A 11 -3.77 6.47 -2.41
CA GLU A 11 -4.53 5.75 -1.38
C GLU A 11 -6.02 5.59 -1.68
N VAL A 12 -6.45 5.90 -2.91
CA VAL A 12 -7.84 5.78 -3.36
C VAL A 12 -7.95 4.94 -4.63
N ASN A 13 -9.15 4.44 -4.91
CA ASN A 13 -9.45 3.59 -6.07
C ASN A 13 -8.54 2.34 -6.17
N LEU A 14 -8.04 1.86 -5.04
CA LEU A 14 -7.27 0.63 -4.96
C LEU A 14 -8.19 -0.57 -5.22
N PRO A 15 -7.65 -1.69 -5.72
CA PRO A 15 -8.37 -2.97 -5.71
C PRO A 15 -8.95 -3.26 -4.33
N PRO A 16 -10.17 -3.81 -4.22
CA PRO A 16 -10.82 -3.99 -2.92
C PRO A 16 -9.98 -4.73 -1.87
N TYR A 17 -9.19 -5.72 -2.29
CA TYR A 17 -8.28 -6.44 -1.39
C TYR A 17 -7.14 -5.55 -0.87
N LEU A 18 -6.53 -4.74 -1.74
CA LEU A 18 -5.45 -3.85 -1.36
C LEU A 18 -5.96 -2.70 -0.49
N GLN A 19 -7.14 -2.17 -0.77
CA GLN A 19 -7.77 -1.17 0.11
C GLN A 19 -8.04 -1.75 1.50
N HIS A 20 -8.59 -2.97 1.56
CA HIS A 20 -8.84 -3.65 2.82
C HIS A 20 -7.57 -3.79 3.68
N ASP A 21 -6.47 -4.26 3.09
CA ASP A 21 -5.22 -4.48 3.84
C ASP A 21 -4.53 -3.16 4.21
N LEU A 22 -4.63 -2.14 3.36
CA LEU A 22 -4.17 -0.79 3.69
C LEU A 22 -4.95 -0.20 4.87
N ASP A 23 -6.26 -0.37 4.88
CA ASP A 23 -7.10 0.10 5.98
C ASP A 23 -6.81 -0.69 7.27
N ALA A 24 -6.62 -2.02 7.18
CA ALA A 24 -6.22 -2.85 8.32
C ALA A 24 -4.87 -2.41 8.92
N MET A 25 -3.90 -2.07 8.07
CA MET A 25 -2.60 -1.54 8.50
C MET A 25 -2.74 -0.20 9.23
N LYS A 26 -3.59 0.71 8.72
CA LYS A 26 -3.90 2.00 9.36
C LYS A 26 -4.62 1.84 10.69
N GLU A 27 -5.53 0.87 10.80
CA GLU A 27 -6.27 0.60 12.03
C GLU A 27 -5.41 -0.06 13.12
N GLY A 28 -4.42 -0.88 12.74
CA GLY A 28 -3.48 -1.49 13.70
C GLY A 28 -4.12 -2.51 14.65
N LYS A 29 -5.23 -3.15 14.28
CA LYS A 29 -5.98 -4.08 15.15
C LYS A 29 -5.36 -5.48 15.27
N TYR A 30 -4.42 -5.82 14.40
CA TYR A 30 -3.73 -7.12 14.37
C TYR A 30 -2.23 -6.96 14.67
N PRO A 31 -1.52 -8.06 15.00
CA PRO A 31 -0.06 -8.03 15.11
C PRO A 31 0.58 -7.42 13.86
N TYR A 32 1.60 -6.58 14.10
CA TYR A 32 2.25 -5.81 13.04
C TYR A 32 2.85 -6.69 11.95
N ASP A 33 3.46 -7.82 12.32
CA ASP A 33 4.02 -8.78 11.37
C ASP A 33 2.97 -9.37 10.42
N CYS A 34 1.77 -9.65 10.92
CA CYS A 34 0.65 -10.10 10.11
C CYS A 34 0.20 -8.99 9.15
N LEU A 35 -0.04 -7.79 9.67
CA LEU A 35 -0.47 -6.62 8.86
C LEU A 35 0.55 -6.29 7.77
N TRP A 36 1.84 -6.33 8.10
CA TRP A 36 2.93 -6.08 7.17
C TRP A 36 2.96 -7.12 6.06
N CYS A 37 2.84 -8.41 6.40
CA CYS A 37 2.83 -9.50 5.41
C CYS A 37 1.65 -9.39 4.45
N GLU A 38 0.43 -9.16 4.96
CA GLU A 38 -0.78 -9.05 4.14
C GLU A 38 -0.68 -7.84 3.18
N LEU A 39 -0.34 -6.66 3.71
CA LEU A 39 -0.23 -5.46 2.89
C LEU A 39 0.90 -5.58 1.85
N TYR A 40 2.05 -6.16 2.21
CA TYR A 40 3.14 -6.43 1.27
C TYR A 40 2.69 -7.36 0.13
N GLY A 41 1.98 -8.44 0.47
CA GLY A 41 1.43 -9.39 -0.50
C GLY A 41 0.43 -8.74 -1.46
N SER A 42 -0.48 -7.93 -0.94
CA SER A 42 -1.49 -7.23 -1.73
C SER A 42 -0.90 -6.17 -2.66
N ILE A 43 0.09 -5.37 -2.19
CA ILE A 43 0.80 -4.40 -3.04
C ILE A 43 1.48 -5.12 -4.21
N ASN A 44 2.17 -6.23 -3.92
CA ASN A 44 2.90 -6.97 -4.95
C ASN A 44 1.96 -7.63 -5.96
N SER A 45 0.83 -8.18 -5.50
CA SER A 45 -0.18 -8.77 -6.38
C SER A 45 -0.76 -7.71 -7.32
N ALA A 46 -1.17 -6.56 -6.79
CA ALA A 46 -1.70 -5.45 -7.60
C ALA A 46 -0.69 -4.91 -8.62
N TYR A 47 0.59 -4.84 -8.25
CA TYR A 47 1.66 -4.41 -9.14
C TYR A 47 1.93 -5.43 -10.26
N VAL A 48 2.04 -6.72 -9.92
CA VAL A 48 2.29 -7.79 -10.89
C VAL A 48 1.13 -7.93 -11.88
N ASP A 49 -0.11 -7.76 -11.41
CA ASP A 49 -1.31 -7.76 -12.25
C ASP A 49 -1.47 -6.48 -13.11
N GLY A 50 -0.58 -5.49 -12.93
CA GLY A 50 -0.60 -4.22 -13.67
C GLY A 50 -1.75 -3.29 -13.26
N VAL A 51 -2.35 -3.51 -12.09
CA VAL A 51 -3.47 -2.70 -11.59
C VAL A 51 -2.99 -1.37 -10.99
N ILE A 52 -1.78 -1.37 -10.41
CA ILE A 52 -1.11 -0.15 -9.92
C ILE A 52 0.26 -0.01 -10.59
N SER A 53 0.72 1.24 -10.74
CA SER A 53 2.06 1.51 -11.29
C SER A 53 3.17 1.17 -10.29
N GLU A 54 4.41 1.10 -10.78
CA GLU A 54 5.59 0.92 -9.91
C GLU A 54 5.70 2.04 -8.86
N ASP A 55 5.49 3.29 -9.24
CA ASP A 55 5.55 4.44 -8.33
C ASP A 55 4.46 4.39 -7.26
N HIS A 56 3.27 3.89 -7.63
CA HIS A 56 2.17 3.65 -6.70
C HIS A 56 2.54 2.57 -5.69
N ALA A 57 3.08 1.44 -6.17
CA ALA A 57 3.51 0.34 -5.31
C ALA A 57 4.61 0.79 -4.35
N TRP A 58 5.61 1.56 -4.83
CA TRP A 58 6.67 2.09 -3.97
C TRP A 58 6.16 3.11 -2.96
N TYR A 59 5.26 4.00 -3.34
CA TYR A 59 4.63 4.92 -2.39
C TYR A 59 4.02 4.16 -1.21
N LEU A 60 3.23 3.11 -1.47
CA LEU A 60 2.61 2.32 -0.41
C LEU A 60 3.65 1.60 0.48
N ARG A 61 4.73 1.06 -0.12
CA ARG A 61 5.81 0.39 0.62
C ARG A 61 6.59 1.35 1.51
N GLU A 62 6.93 2.53 1.02
CA GLU A 62 7.66 3.54 1.79
C GLU A 62 6.80 4.07 2.93
N MET A 63 5.54 4.41 2.64
CA MET A 63 4.65 5.03 3.62
C MET A 63 4.17 4.08 4.72
N TYR A 64 3.95 2.80 4.39
CA TYR A 64 3.29 1.87 5.31
C TYR A 64 4.17 0.69 5.73
N LEU A 65 5.15 0.29 4.93
CA LEU A 65 5.99 -0.88 5.21
C LEU A 65 7.40 -0.53 5.67
N GLY A 66 7.75 0.76 5.75
CA GLY A 66 9.08 1.22 6.16
C GLY A 66 10.19 0.77 5.22
N MET A 67 9.87 0.50 3.96
CA MET A 67 10.83 0.14 2.94
C MET A 67 11.44 1.40 2.31
N GLU A 68 12.62 1.27 1.73
CA GLU A 68 13.27 2.35 0.97
C GLU A 68 13.49 1.88 -0.47
N ARG A 69 13.15 2.72 -1.46
CA ARG A 69 13.44 2.45 -2.87
C ARG A 69 14.94 2.59 -3.12
N VAL A 70 15.56 1.55 -3.69
CA VAL A 70 16.99 1.49 -4.05
C VAL A 70 17.24 1.71 -5.54
#